data_AF-A0A8C5LF27-F1
#
_entry.id   AF-A0A8C5LF27-F1
#
_cell.length_a   1.000
_cell.length_b   1.000
_cell.length_c   1.000
_cell.angle_alpha   90.00
_cell.angle_beta   90.00
_cell.angle_gamma   90.00
#
_symmetry.space_group_name_H-M   'P 1'
#
loop_
_entity.id
_entity.type
_entity.pdbx_description
1 polymer ?
#
loop_
_entity_poly.entity_id
_entity_poly.type
_entity_poly.pdbx_seq_one_letter_code
_entity_poly.pdbx_strand_id
1 'polypeptide(L)'
;MDPEVSLLLLCPPGGLPQEQVGVELSPAHDRRPLPGGDKTIAAIWEKRLQTQPWLFDAPKFRLHSATLAPSSAGPQLLLRLGLTSYRDFLGTNWSTSASWLRQQGAVDWGDKQAYLADPLGVGAVLVTADDFHIFLRRSLQVAEAPGLVDVPGGHPEPQALCPGHSPQHKDLRGELVVRELFSSVLQEICDEVNLPLLTLSQPLLLGIACNETSAGRASAEFYVQCSLTSEEVRNYYLSGGPEAHESTGIIFVETQRMQRLQETEMWSELCPSAKGAILLYNRVQGSPT
;
A
#
# COMPACT_ATOMS: atom_id res chain seq x y z
N MET A 1 -16.59 10.08 10.03
CA MET A 1 -15.36 9.53 9.40
C MET A 1 -15.37 8.04 9.63
N ASP A 2 -14.97 7.27 8.61
CA ASP A 2 -14.92 5.81 8.70
C ASP A 2 -13.82 5.39 9.71
N PRO A 3 -14.13 4.62 10.77
CA PRO A 3 -13.17 4.29 11.83
C PRO A 3 -12.07 3.31 11.40
N GLU A 4 -12.24 2.64 10.25
CA GLU A 4 -11.29 1.63 9.76
C GLU A 4 -10.10 2.25 9.02
N VAL A 5 -10.21 3.53 8.63
CA VAL A 5 -9.21 4.23 7.83
C VAL A 5 -8.91 5.61 8.40
N SER A 6 -7.63 5.94 8.51
CA SER A 6 -7.15 7.28 8.86
C SER A 6 -6.22 7.81 7.75
N LEU A 7 -6.21 9.12 7.52
CA LEU A 7 -5.29 9.74 6.55
C LEU A 7 -4.07 10.27 7.30
N LEU A 8 -2.91 9.70 7.01
CA LEU A 8 -1.63 10.15 7.56
C LEU A 8 -1.11 11.39 6.83
N LEU A 9 -1.28 11.41 5.51
CA LEU A 9 -0.72 12.45 4.64
C LEU A 9 -1.67 12.74 3.48
N LEU A 10 -1.88 14.02 3.19
CA LEU A 10 -2.47 14.49 1.94
C LEU A 10 -1.43 15.28 1.16
N CYS A 11 -1.15 14.89 -0.08
CA CYS A 11 -0.30 15.66 -0.97
C CYS A 11 -1.00 16.97 -1.42
N PRO A 12 -0.25 17.96 -1.92
CA PRO A 12 -0.82 19.14 -2.56
C PRO A 12 -1.78 18.79 -3.71
N PRO A 13 -2.70 19.69 -4.09
CA PRO A 13 -3.62 19.47 -5.20
C PRO A 13 -2.89 19.00 -6.48
N GLY A 14 -3.44 17.98 -7.13
CA GLY A 14 -2.82 17.33 -8.29
C GLY A 14 -1.82 16.22 -7.96
N GLY A 15 -1.45 16.02 -6.69
CA GLY A 15 -0.52 14.96 -6.27
C GLY A 15 0.95 15.28 -6.56
N LEU A 16 1.85 14.45 -6.03
CA LEU A 16 3.30 14.62 -6.21
C LEU A 16 3.87 13.62 -7.22
N PRO A 17 4.61 14.07 -8.25
CA PRO A 17 5.36 13.16 -9.11
C PRO A 17 6.61 12.63 -8.41
N GLN A 18 7.23 11.61 -9.00
CA GLN A 18 8.39 10.90 -8.45
C GLN A 18 9.52 11.85 -8.03
N GLU A 19 9.82 12.87 -8.84
CA GLU A 19 10.93 13.79 -8.63
C GLU A 19 10.74 14.71 -7.40
N GLN A 20 9.52 14.80 -6.90
CA GLN A 20 9.18 15.62 -5.73
C GLN A 20 9.07 14.80 -4.43
N VAL A 21 9.37 13.50 -4.49
CA VAL A 21 9.39 12.61 -3.33
C VAL A 21 10.84 12.20 -3.06
N GLY A 22 11.30 12.41 -1.83
CA GLY A 22 12.58 11.93 -1.32
C GLY A 22 12.38 10.82 -0.29
N VAL A 23 13.36 9.92 -0.19
CA VAL A 23 13.38 8.84 0.82
C VAL A 23 14.66 8.93 1.64
N GLU A 24 14.50 8.86 2.95
CA GLU A 24 15.56 8.57 3.91
C GLU A 24 15.37 7.14 4.45
N LEU A 25 16.12 6.19 3.89
CA LEU A 25 16.14 4.81 4.35
C LEU A 25 17.22 4.63 5.42
N SER A 26 16.85 4.20 6.63
CA SER A 26 17.78 4.08 7.75
C SER A 26 17.36 2.99 8.75
N PRO A 27 18.30 2.25 9.38
CA PRO A 27 17.99 1.35 10.49
C PRO A 27 17.37 2.08 11.68
N ALA A 28 17.57 3.39 11.79
CA ALA A 28 16.92 4.21 12.82
C ALA A 28 15.39 4.21 12.70
N HIS A 29 14.88 3.88 11.52
CA HIS A 29 13.45 3.82 11.19
C HIS A 29 12.90 2.39 11.20
N ASP A 30 13.70 1.40 11.61
CA ASP A 30 13.23 0.02 11.78
C ASP A 30 12.36 -0.11 13.04
N ARG A 31 11.62 -1.22 13.10
CA ARG A 31 10.83 -1.62 14.27
C ARG A 31 11.75 -1.79 15.49
N ARG A 32 11.30 -1.37 16.68
CA ARG A 32 11.99 -1.65 17.94
C ARG A 32 11.83 -3.13 18.33
N PRO A 33 12.87 -3.76 18.91
CA PRO A 33 12.72 -5.10 19.49
C PRO A 33 11.57 -5.15 20.49
N LEU A 34 10.80 -6.24 20.51
CA LEU A 34 9.69 -6.37 21.45
C LEU A 34 10.20 -6.35 22.91
N PRO A 35 9.41 -5.86 23.90
CA PRO A 35 9.83 -5.82 25.31
C PRO A 35 10.27 -7.18 25.89
N GLY A 36 9.67 -8.28 25.41
CA GLY A 36 10.03 -9.66 25.78
C GLY A 36 10.99 -10.36 24.82
N GLY A 37 11.51 -9.63 23.83
CA GLY A 37 12.33 -10.14 22.73
C GLY A 37 11.52 -10.73 21.57
N ASP A 38 12.15 -10.78 20.40
CA ASP A 38 11.51 -11.18 19.14
C ASP A 38 11.31 -12.71 19.00
N LYS A 39 11.58 -13.50 20.05
CA LYS A 39 11.30 -14.95 20.07
C LYS A 39 9.82 -15.25 19.87
N THR A 40 8.93 -14.36 20.29
CA THR A 40 7.49 -14.48 20.06
C THR A 40 7.14 -14.43 18.57
N ILE A 41 7.80 -13.56 17.80
CA ILE A 41 7.61 -13.49 16.33
C ILE A 41 8.06 -14.80 15.69
N ALA A 42 9.20 -15.34 16.12
CA ALA A 42 9.69 -16.63 15.65
C ALA A 42 8.69 -17.77 15.93
N ALA A 43 8.16 -17.84 17.15
CA ALA A 43 7.19 -18.86 17.54
C ALA A 43 5.87 -18.77 16.73
N ILE A 44 5.38 -17.55 16.47
CA ILE A 44 4.19 -17.33 15.64
C ILE A 44 4.44 -17.82 14.20
N TRP A 45 5.59 -17.50 13.63
CA TRP A 45 5.98 -17.93 12.29
C TRP A 45 6.11 -19.45 12.16
N GLU A 46 6.83 -20.10 13.09
CA GLU A 46 6.97 -21.55 13.12
C GLU A 46 5.62 -22.26 13.21
N LYS A 47 4.73 -21.77 14.08
CA LYS A 47 3.36 -22.30 14.19
C LYS A 47 2.58 -22.13 12.90
N ARG A 48 2.77 -21.03 12.18
CA ARG A 48 2.08 -20.78 10.91
C ARG A 48 2.57 -21.71 9.81
N LEU A 49 3.89 -21.92 9.70
CA LEU A 49 4.48 -22.85 8.74
C LEU A 49 4.02 -24.31 8.96
N GLN A 50 3.68 -24.70 10.19
CA GLN A 50 3.09 -26.02 10.46
C GLN A 50 1.73 -26.22 9.79
N THR A 51 0.94 -25.16 9.63
CA THR A 51 -0.40 -25.22 9.01
C THR A 51 -0.42 -24.80 7.54
N GLN A 52 0.55 -23.97 7.13
CA GLN A 52 0.67 -23.41 5.78
C GLN A 52 2.14 -23.46 5.32
N PRO A 53 2.69 -24.66 5.04
CA PRO A 53 4.12 -24.85 4.76
C PRO A 53 4.60 -24.22 3.44
N TRP A 54 3.68 -23.77 2.59
CA TRP A 54 3.99 -23.06 1.34
C TRP A 54 4.26 -21.56 1.54
N LEU A 55 4.04 -21.02 2.74
CA LEU A 55 4.39 -19.62 3.02
C LEU A 55 5.90 -19.41 2.99
N PHE A 56 6.32 -18.28 2.46
CA PHE A 56 7.71 -17.81 2.49
C PHE A 56 7.77 -16.41 3.09
N ASP A 57 8.91 -16.06 3.68
CA ASP A 57 9.16 -14.70 4.17
C ASP A 57 9.71 -13.83 3.03
N ALA A 58 9.37 -12.55 3.06
CA ALA A 58 9.81 -11.55 2.10
C ALA A 58 10.07 -10.22 2.82
N PRO A 59 11.18 -9.52 2.52
CA PRO A 59 11.46 -8.21 3.09
C PRO A 59 10.51 -7.17 2.48
N LYS A 60 10.16 -6.17 3.29
CA LYS A 60 9.27 -5.07 2.90
C LYS A 60 9.87 -3.75 3.40
N PHE A 61 9.49 -2.63 2.78
CA PHE A 61 9.77 -1.32 3.33
C PHE A 61 8.88 -1.06 4.54
N ARG A 62 9.42 -0.48 5.62
CA ARG A 62 8.66 -0.03 6.79
C ARG A 62 8.45 1.46 6.72
N LEU A 63 7.21 1.95 6.83
CA LEU A 63 6.97 3.39 6.98
C LEU A 63 7.17 3.80 8.45
N HIS A 64 8.09 4.73 8.69
CA HIS A 64 8.24 5.36 10.01
C HIS A 64 7.47 6.68 10.08
N SER A 65 7.66 7.56 9.09
CA SER A 65 6.98 8.86 9.05
C SER A 65 7.03 9.47 7.65
N ALA A 66 6.13 10.40 7.37
CA ALA A 66 6.13 11.21 6.16
C ALA A 66 6.03 12.69 6.55
N THR A 67 6.78 13.56 5.88
CA THR A 67 6.79 15.01 6.18
C THR A 67 6.80 15.83 4.89
N LEU A 68 5.81 16.70 4.72
CA LEU A 68 5.81 17.68 3.63
C LEU A 68 6.76 18.84 3.96
N ALA A 69 7.59 19.20 2.99
CA ALA A 69 8.45 20.35 3.06
C ALA A 69 7.63 21.64 2.83
N PRO A 70 7.88 22.71 3.60
CA PRO A 70 7.20 23.99 3.43
C PRO A 70 7.74 24.85 2.26
N SER A 71 8.79 24.41 1.54
CA SER A 71 9.51 25.21 0.54
C SER A 71 9.71 24.45 -0.78
N SER A 72 9.81 25.21 -1.88
CA SER A 72 9.98 24.72 -3.27
C SER A 72 11.42 24.35 -3.66
N ALA A 73 12.39 24.50 -2.75
CA ALA A 73 13.77 24.09 -3.00
C ALA A 73 14.01 22.65 -2.52
N GLY A 74 13.85 21.67 -3.42
CA GLY A 74 14.06 20.24 -3.15
C GLY A 74 12.77 19.41 -3.20
N PRO A 75 12.82 18.11 -2.82
CA PRO A 75 11.64 17.26 -2.75
C PRO A 75 10.58 17.86 -1.80
N GLN A 76 9.33 17.91 -2.26
CA GLN A 76 8.21 18.40 -1.45
C GLN A 76 7.79 17.42 -0.35
N LEU A 77 8.14 16.14 -0.48
CA LEU A 77 7.84 15.11 0.50
C LEU A 77 9.10 14.35 0.88
N LEU A 78 9.35 14.19 2.18
CA LEU A 78 10.34 13.25 2.70
C LEU A 78 9.65 12.07 3.38
N LEU A 79 9.91 10.86 2.85
CA LEU A 79 9.52 9.60 3.44
C LEU A 79 10.68 9.03 4.26
N ARG A 80 10.45 8.77 5.54
CA ARG A 80 11.42 8.07 6.41
C ARG A 80 11.05 6.61 6.46
N LEU A 81 11.91 5.78 5.89
CA LEU A 81 11.68 4.35 5.74
C LEU A 81 12.71 3.55 6.52
N GLY A 82 12.27 2.41 7.03
CA GLY A 82 13.11 1.31 7.50
C GLY A 82 12.90 0.06 6.65
N LEU A 83 13.38 -1.07 7.15
CA LEU A 83 13.12 -2.40 6.60
C LEU A 83 12.34 -3.26 7.61
N THR A 84 11.49 -4.12 7.08
CA THR A 84 10.76 -5.13 7.84
C THR A 84 10.56 -6.38 6.99
N SER A 85 9.74 -7.34 7.43
CA SER A 85 9.41 -8.53 6.65
C SER A 85 7.97 -8.99 6.86
N TYR A 86 7.52 -9.87 5.96
CA TYR A 86 6.21 -10.52 6.06
C TYR A 86 6.07 -11.31 7.37
N ARG A 87 7.14 -12.00 7.79
CA ARG A 87 7.21 -12.69 9.09
C ARG A 87 7.00 -11.74 10.27
N ASP A 88 7.66 -10.59 10.28
CA ASP A 88 7.51 -9.60 11.34
C ASP A 88 6.08 -9.03 11.37
N PHE A 89 5.50 -8.73 10.20
CA PHE A 89 4.10 -8.31 10.07
C PHE A 89 3.13 -9.31 10.70
N LEU A 90 3.28 -10.60 10.41
CA LEU A 90 2.44 -11.65 11.01
C LEU A 90 2.63 -11.76 12.53
N GLY A 91 3.85 -11.50 13.02
CA GLY A 91 4.18 -11.54 14.43
C GLY A 91 3.74 -10.30 15.23
N THR A 92 3.48 -9.16 14.57
CA THR A 92 3.14 -7.90 15.24
C THR A 92 1.78 -7.35 14.84
N ASN A 93 1.61 -6.90 13.59
CA ASN A 93 0.39 -6.22 13.14
C ASN A 93 -0.79 -7.18 13.08
N TRP A 94 -0.55 -8.41 12.58
CA TRP A 94 -1.56 -9.46 12.47
C TRP A 94 -1.66 -10.34 13.73
N SER A 95 -0.93 -9.99 14.79
CA SER A 95 -0.99 -10.69 16.06
C SER A 95 -2.24 -10.30 16.83
N THR A 96 -2.82 -11.25 17.58
CA THR A 96 -3.92 -10.96 18.52
C THR A 96 -3.51 -9.98 19.63
N SER A 97 -2.20 -9.79 19.84
CA SER A 97 -1.64 -8.82 20.80
C SER A 97 -1.28 -7.46 20.19
N ALA A 98 -1.66 -7.17 18.93
CA ALA A 98 -1.33 -5.91 18.27
C ALA A 98 -1.77 -4.67 19.06
N SER A 99 -2.98 -4.69 19.66
CA SER A 99 -3.48 -3.58 20.48
C SER A 99 -2.62 -3.31 21.72
N TRP A 100 -2.15 -4.39 22.38
CA TRP A 100 -1.22 -4.28 23.50
C TRP A 100 0.14 -3.74 23.06
N LEU A 101 0.66 -4.18 21.91
CA LEU A 101 1.89 -3.64 21.33
C LEU A 101 1.77 -2.14 21.04
N ARG A 102 0.63 -1.67 20.52
CA ARG A 102 0.37 -0.24 20.31
C ARG A 102 0.37 0.54 21.61
N GLN A 103 -0.28 -0.01 22.65
CA GLN A 103 -0.30 0.62 23.98
C GLN A 103 1.12 0.72 24.56
N GLN A 104 1.90 -0.36 24.51
CA GLN A 104 3.26 -0.36 25.03
C GLN A 104 4.19 0.55 24.23
N GLY A 105 4.07 0.58 22.91
CA GLY A 105 4.84 1.51 22.08
C GLY A 105 4.59 2.97 22.49
N ALA A 106 3.34 3.32 22.77
CA ALA A 106 3.00 4.65 23.26
C ALA A 106 3.59 4.96 24.65
N VAL A 107 3.66 3.97 25.55
CA VAL A 107 4.24 4.14 26.90
C VAL A 107 5.76 4.27 26.85
N ASP A 108 6.42 3.38 26.11
CA ASP A 108 7.88 3.26 26.13
C ASP A 108 8.56 4.29 25.20
N TRP A 109 7.91 4.64 24.09
CA TRP A 109 8.50 5.44 23.01
C TRP A 109 7.69 6.67 22.62
N GLY A 110 6.49 6.87 23.18
CA GLY A 110 5.57 7.89 22.70
C GLY A 110 5.04 7.63 21.28
N ASP A 111 5.20 6.41 20.77
CA ASP A 111 4.84 6.01 19.41
C ASP A 111 4.10 4.66 19.40
N LYS A 112 2.82 4.69 19.02
CA LYS A 112 1.97 3.50 18.93
C LYS A 112 2.50 2.46 17.94
N GLN A 113 3.34 2.85 17.00
CA GLN A 113 3.83 2.00 15.93
C GLN A 113 5.24 1.46 16.21
N ALA A 114 5.88 1.86 17.31
CA ALA A 114 7.28 1.55 17.62
C ALA A 114 7.59 0.04 17.60
N TYR A 115 6.66 -0.80 18.05
CA TYR A 115 6.78 -2.25 18.09
C TYR A 115 6.08 -2.98 16.93
N LEU A 116 5.59 -2.25 15.93
CA LEU A 116 4.91 -2.81 14.76
C LEU A 116 5.81 -2.81 13.53
N ALA A 117 5.66 -3.86 12.72
CA ALA A 117 6.38 -4.06 11.48
C ALA A 117 6.04 -2.98 10.46
N ASP A 118 4.75 -2.62 10.35
CA ASP A 118 4.21 -1.58 9.47
C ASP A 118 4.79 -1.61 8.03
N PRO A 119 4.65 -2.74 7.31
CA PRO A 119 5.06 -2.80 5.92
C PRO A 119 4.23 -1.84 5.08
N LEU A 120 4.91 -0.97 4.33
CA LEU A 120 4.31 0.02 3.45
C LEU A 120 3.69 -0.68 2.23
N GLY A 121 2.38 -0.52 2.07
CA GLY A 121 1.69 -0.91 0.83
C GLY A 121 1.72 0.19 -0.23
N VAL A 122 1.34 -0.17 -1.45
CA VAL A 122 1.02 0.77 -2.54
C VAL A 122 -0.35 0.42 -3.12
N GLY A 123 -1.13 1.43 -3.48
CA GLY A 123 -2.43 1.26 -4.15
C GLY A 123 -2.64 2.31 -5.23
N ALA A 124 -3.47 1.99 -6.23
CA ALA A 124 -3.69 2.84 -7.39
C ALA A 124 -5.17 3.15 -7.62
N VAL A 125 -5.50 4.44 -7.59
CA VAL A 125 -6.72 4.94 -8.24
C VAL A 125 -6.45 5.00 -9.74
N LEU A 126 -6.78 3.90 -10.42
CA LEU A 126 -6.61 3.73 -11.85
C LEU A 126 -7.85 4.20 -12.60
N VAL A 127 -7.68 5.16 -13.51
CA VAL A 127 -8.77 5.78 -14.28
C VAL A 127 -8.60 5.52 -15.78
N THR A 128 -9.66 5.10 -16.45
CA THR A 128 -9.67 4.79 -17.89
C THR A 128 -9.88 6.03 -18.75
N ALA A 129 -9.67 5.91 -20.07
CA ALA A 129 -9.83 7.00 -21.03
C ALA A 129 -11.29 7.48 -21.18
N ASP A 130 -12.26 6.66 -20.77
CA ASP A 130 -13.70 6.93 -20.75
C ASP A 130 -14.21 7.23 -19.32
N ASP A 131 -13.33 7.70 -18.44
CA ASP A 131 -13.64 8.22 -17.09
C ASP A 131 -14.23 7.21 -16.10
N PHE A 132 -13.78 5.94 -16.15
CA PHE A 132 -14.10 4.93 -15.13
C PHE A 132 -12.94 4.64 -14.20
N HIS A 133 -13.26 4.51 -12.92
CA HIS A 133 -12.36 4.01 -11.88
C HIS A 133 -12.41 2.49 -11.85
N ILE A 134 -11.24 1.87 -11.76
CA ILE A 134 -11.10 0.41 -11.72
C ILE A 134 -10.97 -0.07 -10.27
N PHE A 135 -11.76 -1.09 -9.96
CA PHE A 135 -11.72 -1.83 -8.70
C PHE A 135 -11.66 -3.33 -8.98
N LEU A 136 -11.21 -4.08 -7.99
CA LEU A 136 -11.04 -5.53 -8.07
C LEU A 136 -11.76 -6.22 -6.92
N ARG A 137 -12.43 -7.33 -7.20
CA ARG A 137 -13.01 -8.20 -6.16
C ARG A 137 -11.93 -9.16 -5.70
N ARG A 138 -11.51 -9.07 -4.44
CA ARG A 138 -10.53 -10.01 -3.87
C ARG A 138 -11.09 -11.42 -3.79
N SER A 139 -10.25 -12.42 -4.01
CA SER A 139 -10.60 -13.83 -3.81
C SER A 139 -11.01 -14.10 -2.36
N LEU A 140 -11.80 -15.14 -2.12
CA LEU A 140 -12.11 -15.60 -0.75
C LEU A 140 -10.94 -16.36 -0.10
N GLN A 141 -9.90 -16.67 -0.87
CA GLN A 141 -8.76 -17.50 -0.44
C GLN A 141 -7.56 -16.68 0.03
N VAL A 142 -7.58 -15.34 -0.13
CA VAL A 142 -6.51 -14.46 0.35
C VAL A 142 -6.54 -14.32 1.87
N ALA A 143 -5.39 -14.03 2.47
CA ALA A 143 -5.26 -13.90 3.93
C ALA A 143 -5.86 -12.59 4.46
N GLU A 144 -5.76 -11.50 3.71
CA GLU A 144 -6.24 -10.17 4.12
C GLU A 144 -7.43 -9.75 3.25
N ALA A 145 -8.50 -9.27 3.91
CA ALA A 145 -9.72 -8.75 3.28
C ALA A 145 -10.39 -9.70 2.25
N PRO A 146 -10.66 -10.98 2.59
CA PRO A 146 -11.23 -11.93 1.65
C PRO A 146 -12.62 -11.49 1.15
N GLY A 147 -12.83 -11.50 -0.16
CA GLY A 147 -14.12 -11.14 -0.79
C GLY A 147 -14.46 -9.64 -0.82
N LEU A 148 -13.62 -8.79 -0.21
CA LEU A 148 -13.82 -7.34 -0.28
C LEU A 148 -13.40 -6.78 -1.63
N VAL A 149 -13.82 -5.56 -1.91
CA VAL A 149 -13.41 -4.78 -3.07
C VAL A 149 -12.14 -4.02 -2.73
N ASP A 150 -11.16 -4.05 -3.64
CA ASP A 150 -9.91 -3.32 -3.53
C ASP A 150 -9.64 -2.47 -4.78
N VAL A 151 -8.59 -1.67 -4.70
CA VAL A 151 -7.92 -1.06 -5.85
C VAL A 151 -6.69 -1.90 -6.24
N PRO A 152 -6.19 -1.84 -7.49
CA PRO A 152 -4.93 -2.48 -7.84
C PRO A 152 -3.78 -2.01 -6.93
N GLY A 153 -2.95 -2.92 -6.46
CA GLY A 153 -1.88 -2.59 -5.53
C GLY A 153 -1.21 -3.81 -4.90
N GLY A 154 -0.29 -3.56 -3.96
CA GLY A 154 0.48 -4.61 -3.32
C GLY A 154 1.50 -4.10 -2.30
N HIS A 155 2.53 -4.89 -2.03
CA HIS A 155 3.56 -4.57 -1.04
C HIS A 155 4.97 -4.68 -1.66
N PRO A 156 5.58 -3.56 -2.04
CA PRO A 156 6.84 -3.56 -2.77
C PRO A 156 7.97 -4.24 -1.99
N GLU A 157 8.82 -4.97 -2.70
CA GLU A 157 9.90 -5.76 -2.10
C GLU A 157 11.26 -5.11 -2.36
N PRO A 158 12.05 -4.76 -1.32
CA PRO A 158 13.38 -4.19 -1.50
C PRO A 158 14.35 -5.11 -2.27
N GLN A 159 14.03 -6.41 -2.41
CA GLN A 159 14.80 -7.37 -3.22
C GLN A 159 14.83 -7.01 -4.71
N ALA A 160 13.79 -6.33 -5.23
CA ALA A 160 13.77 -5.86 -6.62
C ALA A 160 14.96 -4.93 -6.93
N LEU A 161 15.45 -4.22 -5.92
CA LEU A 161 16.61 -3.32 -6.02
C LEU A 161 17.96 -4.02 -5.78
N CYS A 162 17.95 -5.23 -5.22
CA CYS A 162 19.16 -6.00 -4.88
C CYS A 162 19.00 -7.50 -5.21
N PRO A 163 18.91 -7.89 -6.51
CA PRO A 163 18.69 -9.29 -6.88
C PRO A 163 19.77 -10.22 -6.32
N GLY A 164 19.36 -11.31 -5.68
CA GLY A 164 20.25 -12.38 -5.19
C GLY A 164 20.93 -12.10 -3.85
N HIS A 165 20.62 -10.99 -3.17
CA HIS A 165 21.16 -10.68 -1.84
C HIS A 165 20.03 -10.24 -0.89
N SER A 166 20.24 -10.43 0.42
CA SER A 166 19.35 -9.84 1.42
C SER A 166 19.53 -8.32 1.44
N PRO A 167 18.47 -7.52 1.26
CA PRO A 167 18.57 -6.07 1.19
C PRO A 167 19.09 -5.50 2.51
N GLN A 168 20.11 -4.64 2.44
CA GLN A 168 20.60 -3.86 3.58
C GLN A 168 20.41 -2.37 3.31
N HIS A 169 20.21 -1.57 4.35
CA HIS A 169 19.95 -0.12 4.20
C HIS A 169 21.02 0.61 3.40
N LYS A 170 22.30 0.22 3.57
CA LYS A 170 23.44 0.84 2.85
C LYS A 170 23.41 0.61 1.33
N ASP A 171 22.72 -0.43 0.87
CA ASP A 171 22.66 -0.81 -0.54
C ASP A 171 21.52 -0.08 -1.27
N LEU A 172 20.60 0.52 -0.51
CA LEU A 172 19.33 1.06 -0.98
C LEU A 172 19.32 2.59 -0.87
N ARG A 173 19.85 3.26 -1.89
CA ARG A 173 19.82 4.73 -1.98
C ARG A 173 18.39 5.23 -2.10
N GLY A 174 18.10 6.38 -1.49
CA GLY A 174 16.75 6.96 -1.45
C GLY A 174 16.11 7.11 -2.83
N GLU A 175 16.86 7.54 -3.84
CA GLU A 175 16.35 7.72 -5.20
C GLU A 175 15.93 6.40 -5.85
N LEU A 176 16.64 5.30 -5.55
CA LEU A 176 16.29 3.97 -6.03
C LEU A 176 15.03 3.45 -5.34
N VAL A 177 14.88 3.72 -4.04
CA VAL A 177 13.69 3.34 -3.27
C VAL A 177 12.46 4.10 -3.75
N VAL A 178 12.57 5.40 -3.99
CA VAL A 178 11.47 6.19 -4.58
C VAL A 178 11.07 5.60 -5.94
N ARG A 179 12.04 5.33 -6.82
CA ARG A 179 11.76 4.73 -8.12
C ARG A 179 11.07 3.37 -7.99
N GLU A 180 11.48 2.55 -7.04
CA GLU A 180 10.83 1.26 -6.76
C GLU A 180 9.36 1.45 -6.37
N LEU A 181 9.05 2.35 -5.44
CA LEU A 181 7.66 2.57 -5.00
C LEU A 181 6.73 3.02 -6.16
N PHE A 182 7.23 3.84 -7.07
CA PHE A 182 6.48 4.29 -8.25
C PHE A 182 6.44 3.23 -9.35
N SER A 183 7.48 2.41 -9.49
CA SER A 183 7.51 1.33 -10.49
C SER A 183 6.62 0.16 -10.07
N SER A 184 6.64 -0.19 -8.77
CA SER A 184 5.89 -1.30 -8.23
C SER A 184 4.39 -1.11 -8.42
N VAL A 185 3.84 0.09 -8.22
CA VAL A 185 2.40 0.32 -8.44
C VAL A 185 1.98 0.10 -9.90
N LEU A 186 2.83 0.45 -10.87
CA LEU A 186 2.58 0.14 -12.28
C LEU A 186 2.72 -1.36 -12.56
N GLN A 187 3.68 -2.02 -11.94
CA GLN A 187 3.91 -3.46 -12.08
C GLN A 187 2.71 -4.25 -11.53
N GLU A 188 2.18 -3.88 -10.35
CA GLU A 188 0.97 -4.51 -9.78
C GLU A 188 -0.24 -4.34 -10.72
N ILE A 189 -0.42 -3.17 -11.35
CA ILE A 189 -1.46 -2.99 -12.37
C ILE A 189 -1.24 -3.91 -13.57
N CYS A 190 0.00 -4.05 -14.05
CA CYS A 190 0.32 -4.93 -15.17
C CYS A 190 0.06 -6.40 -14.81
N ASP A 191 0.46 -6.83 -13.62
CA ASP A 191 0.38 -8.24 -13.20
C ASP A 191 -1.06 -8.65 -12.87
N GLU A 192 -1.82 -7.79 -12.18
CA GLU A 192 -3.18 -8.12 -11.74
C GLU A 192 -4.26 -7.77 -12.79
N VAL A 193 -4.10 -6.65 -13.50
CA VAL A 193 -5.09 -6.18 -14.49
C VAL A 193 -4.72 -6.57 -15.93
N ASN A 194 -3.52 -7.12 -16.13
CA ASN A 194 -3.00 -7.54 -17.44
C ASN A 194 -2.92 -6.40 -18.47
N LEU A 195 -2.67 -5.17 -17.99
CA LEU A 195 -2.55 -3.99 -18.86
C LEU A 195 -1.12 -3.82 -19.39
N PRO A 196 -0.93 -3.42 -20.66
CA PRO A 196 0.39 -3.09 -21.16
C PRO A 196 0.93 -1.84 -20.46
N LEU A 197 2.16 -1.88 -19.97
CA LEU A 197 2.80 -0.75 -19.27
C LEU A 197 2.74 0.58 -20.07
N LEU A 198 2.83 0.52 -21.40
CA LEU A 198 2.79 1.69 -22.27
C LEU A 198 1.44 2.43 -22.28
N THR A 199 0.36 1.81 -21.79
CA THR A 199 -0.95 2.46 -21.69
C THR A 199 -1.13 3.20 -20.38
N LEU A 200 -0.19 3.11 -19.45
CA LEU A 200 -0.27 3.69 -18.11
C LEU A 200 0.56 4.99 -18.03
N SER A 201 -0.02 6.04 -17.45
CA SER A 201 0.71 7.27 -17.14
C SER A 201 1.74 7.03 -16.02
N GLN A 202 2.69 7.94 -15.88
CA GLN A 202 3.50 7.98 -14.66
C GLN A 202 2.58 8.22 -13.44
N PRO A 203 2.80 7.53 -12.31
CA PRO A 203 1.96 7.69 -11.12
C PRO A 203 2.15 9.06 -10.47
N LEU A 204 1.09 9.56 -9.85
CA LEU A 204 1.12 10.73 -8.96
C LEU A 204 0.73 10.29 -7.55
N LEU A 205 1.59 10.53 -6.57
CA LEU A 205 1.29 10.22 -5.18
C LEU A 205 0.21 11.17 -4.65
N LEU A 206 -0.91 10.61 -4.21
CA LEU A 206 -2.03 11.36 -3.63
C LEU A 206 -1.83 11.58 -2.13
N GLY A 207 -1.24 10.61 -1.45
CA GLY A 207 -1.04 10.67 -0.01
C GLY A 207 -0.81 9.30 0.61
N ILE A 208 -1.01 9.21 1.91
CA ILE A 208 -0.83 7.98 2.69
C ILE A 208 -2.04 7.79 3.58
N ALA A 209 -2.63 6.59 3.51
CA ALA A 209 -3.73 6.17 4.36
C ALA A 209 -3.29 5.00 5.25
N CYS A 210 -3.88 4.90 6.44
CA CYS A 210 -3.61 3.84 7.40
C CYS A 210 -4.84 2.95 7.59
N ASN A 211 -4.62 1.64 7.56
CA ASN A 211 -5.62 0.62 7.85
C ASN A 211 -5.64 0.33 9.37
N GLU A 212 -6.63 0.87 10.08
CA GLU A 212 -6.75 0.70 11.54
C GLU A 212 -7.17 -0.73 11.92
N THR A 213 -7.79 -1.50 11.01
CA THR A 213 -8.08 -2.93 11.22
C THR A 213 -6.82 -3.81 11.18
N SER A 214 -5.74 -3.30 10.56
CA SER A 214 -4.42 -3.94 10.49
C SER A 214 -3.39 -3.20 11.37
N ALA A 215 -3.86 -2.77 12.55
CA ALA A 215 -3.06 -2.08 13.58
C ALA A 215 -2.39 -0.76 13.12
N GLY A 216 -2.96 -0.08 12.11
CA GLY A 216 -2.48 1.20 11.61
C GLY A 216 -1.47 1.09 10.46
N ARG A 217 -1.29 -0.10 9.87
CA ARG A 217 -0.41 -0.31 8.70
C ARG A 217 -0.77 0.69 7.59
N ALA A 218 0.24 1.33 7.02
CA ALA A 218 0.05 2.37 6.01
C ALA A 218 0.20 1.85 4.57
N SER A 219 -0.48 2.53 3.65
CA SER A 219 -0.33 2.38 2.19
C SER A 219 -0.17 3.75 1.54
N ALA A 220 0.75 3.85 0.58
CA ALA A 220 0.92 5.01 -0.28
C ALA A 220 -0.04 4.88 -1.47
N GLU A 221 -0.92 5.86 -1.64
CA GLU A 221 -2.00 5.80 -2.63
C GLU A 221 -1.68 6.71 -3.81
N PHE A 222 -1.72 6.15 -5.02
CA PHE A 222 -1.35 6.81 -6.26
C PHE A 222 -2.56 7.03 -7.16
N TYR A 223 -2.45 8.00 -8.06
CA TYR A 223 -3.31 8.15 -9.22
C TYR A 223 -2.55 7.73 -10.48
N VAL A 224 -3.20 6.94 -11.34
CA VAL A 224 -2.67 6.49 -12.63
C VAL A 224 -3.77 6.63 -13.67
N GLN A 225 -3.46 7.26 -14.80
CA GLN A 225 -4.35 7.34 -15.95
C GLN A 225 -4.00 6.24 -16.94
N CYS A 226 -5.01 5.55 -17.47
CA CYS A 226 -4.90 4.58 -18.54
C CYS A 226 -5.42 5.19 -19.85
N SER A 227 -4.71 4.94 -20.95
CA SER A 227 -5.13 5.36 -22.30
C SER A 227 -6.22 4.47 -22.91
N LEU A 228 -6.54 3.34 -22.28
CA LEU A 228 -7.58 2.40 -22.71
C LEU A 228 -8.93 2.74 -22.10
N THR A 229 -9.99 2.40 -22.81
CA THR A 229 -11.38 2.45 -22.32
C THR A 229 -11.68 1.32 -21.33
N SER A 230 -12.75 1.47 -20.57
CA SER A 230 -13.24 0.46 -19.63
C SER A 230 -13.52 -0.90 -20.29
N GLU A 231 -14.00 -0.89 -21.54
CA GLU A 231 -14.24 -2.11 -22.31
C GLU A 231 -12.92 -2.81 -22.68
N GLU A 232 -11.94 -2.06 -23.19
CA GLU A 232 -10.62 -2.61 -23.52
C GLU A 232 -9.91 -3.15 -22.28
N VAL A 233 -9.94 -2.43 -21.16
CA VAL A 233 -9.36 -2.90 -19.90
C VAL A 233 -10.02 -4.19 -19.43
N ARG A 234 -11.35 -4.29 -19.53
CA ARG A 234 -12.06 -5.55 -19.22
C ARG A 234 -11.58 -6.70 -20.09
N ASN A 235 -11.36 -6.46 -21.39
CA ASN A 235 -10.88 -7.48 -22.30
C ASN A 235 -9.45 -7.94 -21.96
N TYR A 236 -8.56 -7.01 -21.60
CA TYR A 236 -7.22 -7.34 -21.11
C TYR A 236 -7.27 -8.20 -19.84
N TYR A 237 -8.01 -7.77 -18.82
CA TYR A 237 -8.18 -8.52 -17.57
C TYR A 237 -8.68 -9.96 -17.82
N LEU A 238 -9.73 -10.13 -18.63
CA LEU A 238 -10.29 -11.45 -18.94
C LEU A 238 -9.36 -12.33 -19.78
N SER A 239 -8.46 -11.73 -20.56
CA SER A 239 -7.48 -12.46 -21.37
C SER A 239 -6.26 -12.97 -20.59
N GLY A 240 -6.02 -12.46 -19.38
CA GLY A 240 -4.89 -12.85 -18.52
C GLY A 240 -4.95 -14.31 -18.04
N GLY A 241 -6.14 -14.92 -18.09
CA GLY A 241 -6.36 -16.32 -17.73
C GLY A 241 -6.52 -16.59 -16.23
N PRO A 242 -6.76 -17.85 -15.82
CA PRO A 242 -7.13 -18.23 -14.45
C PRO A 242 -6.01 -18.13 -13.40
N GLU A 243 -4.77 -17.87 -13.81
CA GLU A 243 -3.59 -17.75 -12.94
C GLU A 243 -3.53 -16.40 -12.20
N ALA A 244 -4.45 -15.46 -12.50
CA ALA A 244 -4.69 -14.24 -11.71
C ALA A 244 -5.47 -14.58 -10.42
N HIS A 245 -4.87 -15.36 -9.53
CA HIS A 245 -5.55 -15.92 -8.35
C HIS A 245 -5.95 -14.90 -7.28
N GLU A 246 -5.45 -13.66 -7.34
CA GLU A 246 -5.66 -12.66 -6.29
C GLU A 246 -7.06 -12.01 -6.34
N SER A 247 -7.56 -11.73 -7.54
CA SER A 247 -8.90 -11.17 -7.76
C SER A 247 -9.80 -12.07 -8.59
N THR A 248 -11.09 -12.05 -8.31
CA THR A 248 -12.13 -12.89 -8.95
C THR A 248 -13.05 -12.10 -9.87
N GLY A 249 -12.83 -10.78 -9.98
CA GLY A 249 -13.60 -9.93 -10.87
C GLY A 249 -13.11 -8.49 -10.88
N ILE A 250 -13.41 -7.79 -11.98
CA ILE A 250 -13.09 -6.38 -12.19
C ILE A 250 -14.39 -5.56 -12.21
N ILE A 251 -14.38 -4.41 -11.54
CA ILE A 251 -15.51 -3.51 -11.34
C ILE A 251 -15.14 -2.13 -11.86
N PHE A 252 -16.08 -1.46 -12.53
CA PHE A 252 -15.90 -0.13 -13.12
C PHE A 252 -16.93 0.83 -12.53
N VAL A 253 -16.47 1.98 -12.04
CA VAL A 253 -17.33 3.02 -11.47
C VAL A 253 -17.06 4.35 -12.17
N GLU A 254 -18.10 4.99 -12.68
CA GLU A 254 -17.99 6.31 -13.32
C GLU A 254 -17.40 7.34 -12.35
N THR A 255 -16.48 8.17 -12.83
CA THR A 255 -15.83 9.23 -12.04
C THR A 255 -16.83 10.15 -11.34
N GLN A 256 -17.97 10.44 -11.99
CA GLN A 256 -19.03 11.28 -11.41
C GLN A 256 -19.65 10.70 -10.13
N ARG A 257 -19.60 9.38 -9.95
CA ARG A 257 -20.14 8.69 -8.76
C ARG A 257 -19.14 8.64 -7.60
N MET A 258 -17.86 8.89 -7.87
CA MET A 258 -16.77 8.73 -6.89
C MET A 258 -16.89 9.69 -5.69
N GLN A 259 -17.39 10.90 -5.91
CA GLN A 259 -17.60 11.87 -4.83
C GLN A 259 -18.60 11.39 -3.77
N ARG A 260 -19.58 10.57 -4.18
CA ARG A 260 -20.66 10.05 -3.31
C ARG A 260 -20.51 8.55 -3.02
N LEU A 261 -19.36 7.95 -3.33
CA LEU A 261 -19.17 6.51 -3.16
C LEU A 261 -19.41 6.07 -1.70
N GLN A 262 -19.03 6.92 -0.73
CA GLN A 262 -19.27 6.71 0.71
C GLN A 262 -20.75 6.57 1.10
N GLU A 263 -21.65 7.07 0.27
CA GLU A 263 -23.11 7.01 0.50
C GLU A 263 -23.74 5.76 -0.15
N THR A 264 -22.95 4.95 -0.86
CA THR A 264 -23.43 3.76 -1.58
C THR A 264 -23.16 2.48 -0.80
N GLU A 265 -23.88 1.40 -1.13
CA GLU A 265 -23.64 0.07 -0.56
C GLU A 265 -22.22 -0.44 -0.82
N MET A 266 -21.61 -0.05 -1.94
CA MET A 266 -20.24 -0.45 -2.29
C MET A 266 -19.22 0.00 -1.23
N TRP A 267 -19.46 1.08 -0.49
CA TRP A 267 -18.53 1.54 0.54
C TRP A 267 -18.32 0.53 1.66
N SER A 268 -19.35 -0.23 2.04
CA SER A 268 -19.23 -1.27 3.07
C SER A 268 -18.50 -2.52 2.57
N GLU A 269 -18.38 -2.68 1.26
CA GLU A 269 -17.65 -3.77 0.63
C GLU A 269 -16.18 -3.45 0.34
N LEU A 270 -15.78 -2.17 0.39
CA LEU A 270 -14.38 -1.77 0.19
C LEU A 270 -13.50 -2.21 1.37
N CYS A 271 -12.31 -2.72 1.07
CA CYS A 271 -11.28 -2.88 2.09
C CYS A 271 -10.75 -1.50 2.56
N PRO A 272 -10.12 -1.41 3.76
CA PRO A 272 -9.67 -0.14 4.29
C PRO A 272 -8.64 0.62 3.44
N SER A 273 -7.73 -0.08 2.74
CA SER A 273 -6.77 0.55 1.82
C SER A 273 -7.48 1.22 0.64
N ALA A 274 -8.42 0.52 -0.03
CA ALA A 274 -9.22 1.11 -1.09
C ALA A 274 -10.06 2.31 -0.62
N LYS A 275 -10.65 2.25 0.58
CA LYS A 275 -11.31 3.41 1.19
C LYS A 275 -10.35 4.61 1.30
N GLY A 276 -9.11 4.36 1.75
CA GLY A 276 -8.04 5.34 1.82
C GLY A 276 -7.70 5.98 0.47
N ALA A 277 -7.53 5.16 -0.56
CA ALA A 277 -7.27 5.60 -1.93
C ALA A 277 -8.37 6.54 -2.44
N ILE A 278 -9.64 6.16 -2.28
CA ILE A 278 -10.78 6.98 -2.73
C ILE A 278 -10.91 8.28 -1.93
N LEU A 279 -10.68 8.23 -0.61
CA LEU A 279 -10.67 9.41 0.25
C LEU A 279 -9.59 10.42 -0.13
N LEU A 280 -8.43 9.96 -0.58
CA LEU A 280 -7.34 10.78 -1.07
C LEU A 280 -7.64 11.33 -2.46
N TYR A 281 -8.11 10.49 -3.38
CA TYR A 281 -8.50 10.92 -4.73
C TYR A 281 -9.52 12.07 -4.70
N ASN A 282 -10.60 11.93 -3.94
CA ASN A 282 -11.64 12.96 -3.86
C ASN A 282 -11.12 14.31 -3.32
N ARG A 283 -10.10 14.29 -2.45
CA ARG A 283 -9.50 15.50 -1.86
C ARG A 283 -8.37 16.11 -2.70
N VAL A 284 -7.63 15.29 -3.45
CA VAL A 284 -6.40 15.71 -4.15
C VAL A 284 -6.61 15.91 -5.65
N GLN A 285 -7.45 15.09 -6.28
CA GLN A 285 -7.79 15.15 -7.71
C GLN A 285 -9.24 15.62 -7.94
N GLY A 286 -10.19 15.17 -7.12
CA GLY A 286 -11.62 15.40 -7.32
C GLY A 286 -12.16 16.76 -6.86
N SER A 287 -11.34 17.61 -6.26
CA SER A 287 -11.71 18.96 -5.85
C SER A 287 -11.23 19.97 -6.90
N PRO A 288 -12.12 20.63 -7.67
CA PRO A 288 -11.70 21.66 -8.60
C PRO A 288 -11.03 22.80 -7.81
N THR A 289 -9.84 23.22 -8.27
CA THR A 289 -9.16 24.43 -7.79
C THR A 289 -9.97 25.69 -8.07
#